data_AF-A0A947UEK1-F1
#
_entry.id   AF-A0A947UEK1-F1
#
_cell.length_a   1.000
_cell.length_b   1.000
_cell.length_c   1.000
_cell.angle_alpha   90.00
_cell.angle_beta   90.00
_cell.angle_gamma   90.00
#
_symmetry.space_group_name_H-M   'P 1'
#
loop_
_entity.id
_entity.type
_entity.pdbx_description
1 polymer ?
#
loop_
_entity_poly.entity_id
_entity_poly.type
_entity_poly.pdbx_seq_one_letter_code
_entity_poly.pdbx_strand_id
1 'polypeptide(L)'
;MEFNNELFPGNHPPLISKKLFDKCQKIVKQHSRQTKSIKSEFDFLGLIKCQECGSSITAERHTKHYLRTNRTVSYTYYRCSKKKGQCNQRYIAKDEIEAQIRQIIQKVSLTPNDYKKFLAWLEKDRQEAKLNSQAQI
;
A
#
# COMPACT_ATOMS: atom_id res chain seq x y z
N MET A 1 -9.28 29.57 -2.32
CA MET A 1 -9.32 28.70 -1.12
C MET A 1 -9.99 27.41 -1.55
N GLU A 2 -9.45 26.24 -1.21
CA GLU A 2 -10.09 24.96 -1.51
C GLU A 2 -11.03 24.61 -0.35
N PHE A 3 -12.32 24.44 -0.64
CA PHE A 3 -13.32 23.96 0.31
C PHE A 3 -14.17 22.90 -0.37
N ASN A 4 -14.32 21.72 0.23
CA ASN A 4 -15.04 20.57 -0.35
C ASN A 4 -14.61 20.23 -1.80
N ASN A 5 -13.31 20.27 -2.09
CA ASN A 5 -12.73 20.03 -3.44
C ASN A 5 -13.12 21.05 -4.52
N GLU A 6 -13.73 22.18 -4.16
CA GLU A 6 -14.03 23.27 -5.08
C GLU A 6 -13.16 24.50 -4.79
N LEU A 7 -12.76 25.21 -5.85
CA LEU A 7 -11.88 26.38 -5.78
C LEU A 7 -12.70 27.67 -5.73
N PHE A 8 -12.67 28.36 -4.59
CA PHE A 8 -13.36 29.63 -4.41
C PHE A 8 -12.40 30.83 -4.53
N PRO A 9 -12.78 31.90 -5.26
CA PRO A 9 -12.03 33.15 -5.31
C PRO A 9 -12.09 33.86 -3.94
N GLY A 10 -10.96 34.44 -3.52
CA GLY A 10 -10.93 35.27 -2.31
C GLY A 10 -11.55 36.64 -2.59
N ASN A 11 -12.20 37.25 -1.58
CA ASN A 11 -12.83 38.56 -1.70
C ASN A 11 -11.84 39.75 -1.63
N HIS A 12 -10.56 39.47 -1.37
CA HIS A 12 -9.50 40.48 -1.24
C HIS A 12 -8.76 40.69 -2.56
N PRO A 13 -8.22 41.90 -2.82
CA PRO A 13 -7.38 42.14 -3.99
C PRO A 13 -6.10 41.28 -3.93
N PRO A 14 -5.70 40.63 -5.03
CA PRO A 14 -4.52 39.77 -5.05
C PRO A 14 -3.23 40.59 -4.91
N LEU A 15 -2.35 40.19 -3.99
CA LEU A 15 -1.05 40.83 -3.77
C LEU A 15 -0.08 40.62 -4.95
N ILE A 16 -0.18 39.49 -5.65
CA ILE A 16 0.63 39.15 -6.80
C ILE A 16 -0.24 38.52 -7.90
N SER A 17 0.18 38.66 -9.16
CA SER A 17 -0.54 38.03 -10.27
C SER A 17 -0.51 36.50 -10.17
N LYS A 18 -1.63 35.85 -10.53
CA LYS A 18 -1.72 34.38 -10.57
C LYS A 18 -0.61 33.75 -11.42
N LYS A 19 -0.28 34.37 -12.55
CA LYS A 19 0.81 33.94 -13.44
C LYS A 19 2.18 33.93 -12.74
N LEU A 20 2.46 34.92 -11.88
CA LEU A 20 3.70 34.97 -11.12
C LEU A 20 3.71 33.91 -10.01
N PHE A 21 2.61 33.77 -9.29
CA PHE A 21 2.45 32.72 -8.28
C PHE A 21 2.66 31.32 -8.86
N ASP A 22 2.04 31.00 -10.00
CA ASP A 22 2.16 29.69 -10.67
C ASP A 22 3.60 29.40 -11.11
N LYS A 23 4.34 30.42 -11.57
CA LYS A 23 5.76 30.29 -11.92
C LYS A 23 6.60 29.97 -10.68
N CYS A 24 6.39 30.68 -9.58
CA CYS A 24 7.08 30.41 -8.31
C CYS A 24 6.76 29.00 -7.80
N GLN A 25 5.49 28.58 -7.83
CA GLN A 25 5.09 27.24 -7.42
C GLN A 25 5.76 26.13 -8.24
N LYS A 26 5.96 26.33 -9.55
CA LYS A 26 6.72 25.38 -10.38
C LYS A 26 8.17 25.24 -9.93
N ILE A 27 8.84 26.35 -9.65
CA ILE A 27 10.23 26.37 -9.16
C ILE A 27 10.32 25.70 -7.78
N VAL A 28 9.40 26.04 -6.87
CA VAL A 28 9.30 25.41 -5.54
C VAL A 28 9.09 23.90 -5.69
N LYS A 29 8.20 23.44 -6.57
CA LYS A 29 7.97 22.01 -6.81
C LYS A 29 9.18 21.31 -7.41
N GLN A 30 9.94 22.00 -8.27
CA GLN A 30 11.17 21.48 -8.85
C GLN A 30 12.30 21.34 -7.82
N HIS A 31 12.44 22.32 -6.91
CA HIS A 31 13.43 22.27 -5.82
C HIS A 31 12.95 21.49 -4.60
N SER A 32 11.65 21.23 -4.49
CA SER A 32 11.13 20.34 -3.46
C SER A 32 11.77 18.99 -3.65
N ARG A 33 12.26 18.39 -2.55
CA ARG A 33 12.68 16.99 -2.57
C ARG A 33 11.43 16.18 -2.92
N GLN A 34 11.32 15.79 -4.19
CA GLN A 34 10.37 14.77 -4.59
C GLN A 34 10.75 13.51 -3.81
N THR A 35 10.03 13.27 -2.73
CA THR A 35 10.10 12.00 -2.04
C THR A 35 9.49 11.04 -3.04
N LYS A 36 10.34 10.31 -3.78
CA LYS A 36 9.87 9.18 -4.57
C LYS A 36 8.98 8.40 -3.62
N SER A 37 7.72 8.21 -3.95
CA SER A 37 6.91 7.23 -3.23
C SER A 37 7.61 5.92 -3.51
N ILE A 38 8.50 5.51 -2.60
CA ILE A 38 9.10 4.20 -2.64
C ILE A 38 7.91 3.28 -2.44
N LYS A 39 7.35 2.76 -3.54
CA LYS A 39 6.43 1.65 -3.47
C LYS A 39 7.18 0.61 -2.65
N SER A 40 6.65 0.29 -1.47
CA SER A 40 7.33 -0.60 -0.57
C SER A 40 7.53 -1.93 -1.30
N GLU A 41 8.77 -2.29 -1.57
CA GLU A 41 9.14 -3.52 -2.30
C GLU A 41 8.86 -4.81 -1.50
N PHE A 42 8.13 -4.68 -0.39
CA PHE A 42 7.81 -5.76 0.53
C PHE A 42 6.32 -5.73 0.86
N ASP A 43 5.70 -6.91 0.80
CA ASP A 43 4.25 -7.09 0.77
C ASP A 43 3.55 -6.69 2.07
N PHE A 44 4.23 -6.85 3.22
CA PHE A 44 3.58 -6.71 4.54
C PHE A 44 4.01 -5.48 5.35
N LEU A 45 4.71 -4.52 4.72
CA LEU A 45 5.11 -3.28 5.38
C LEU A 45 3.88 -2.46 5.80
N GLY A 46 3.88 -1.98 7.04
CA GLY A 46 2.79 -1.15 7.59
C GLY A 46 1.56 -1.92 8.08
N LEU A 47 1.39 -3.19 7.67
CA LEU A 47 0.27 -4.03 8.09
C LEU A 47 0.56 -4.76 9.42
N ILE A 48 1.82 -5.16 9.63
CA ILE A 48 2.20 -5.99 10.78
C ILE A 48 2.89 -5.15 11.87
N LYS A 49 2.50 -5.37 13.12
CA LYS A 49 3.12 -4.78 14.31
C LYS A 49 3.64 -5.87 15.22
N CYS A 50 4.75 -5.57 15.88
CA CYS A 50 5.30 -6.41 16.93
C CYS A 50 4.38 -6.37 18.16
N GLN A 51 4.00 -7.54 18.66
CA GLN A 51 3.19 -7.65 19.89
C GLN A 51 3.97 -7.28 21.16
N GLU A 52 5.28 -7.56 21.22
CA GLU A 52 6.11 -7.34 22.42
C GLU A 52 6.30 -5.85 22.72
N CYS A 53 6.71 -5.05 21.72
CA CYS A 53 7.00 -3.63 21.90
C CYS A 53 6.08 -2.68 21.11
N GLY A 54 5.09 -3.19 20.37
CA GLY A 54 4.14 -2.35 19.62
C GLY A 54 4.77 -1.53 18.48
N SER A 55 6.01 -1.84 18.09
CA SER A 55 6.70 -1.19 16.97
C SER A 55 6.29 -1.81 15.63
N SER A 56 6.35 -1.03 14.56
CA SER A 56 6.11 -1.56 13.21
C SER A 56 7.21 -2.54 12.80
N ILE A 57 6.81 -3.60 12.10
CA ILE A 57 7.74 -4.55 11.48
C ILE A 57 8.26 -3.94 10.17
N THR A 58 9.54 -4.15 9.91
CA THR A 58 10.25 -3.74 8.69
C THR A 58 10.84 -4.97 8.02
N ALA A 59 11.15 -4.89 6.73
CA ALA A 59 11.74 -5.98 5.96
C ALA A 59 13.13 -5.62 5.43
N GLU A 60 13.98 -6.62 5.29
CA GLU A 60 15.34 -6.52 4.74
C GLU A 60 15.56 -7.65 3.73
N ARG A 61 16.23 -7.34 2.63
CA ARG A 61 16.59 -8.29 1.57
C ARG A 61 18.10 -8.48 1.52
N HIS A 62 18.55 -9.71 1.71
CA HIS A 62 19.95 -10.10 1.63
C HIS A 62 20.18 -10.93 0.37
N THR A 63 21.01 -10.43 -0.54
CA THR A 63 21.37 -11.13 -1.77
C THR A 63 22.73 -11.81 -1.59
N LYS A 64 22.78 -13.12 -1.80
CA LYS A 64 24.01 -13.92 -1.74
C LYS A 64 24.32 -14.49 -3.12
N HIS A 65 25.53 -14.23 -3.60
CA HIS A 65 26.05 -14.83 -4.82
C HIS A 65 26.93 -16.04 -4.48
N TYR A 66 26.64 -17.18 -5.08
CA TYR A 66 27.33 -18.45 -4.90
C TYR A 66 28.23 -18.70 -6.11
N LEU A 67 29.53 -18.41 -5.96
CA LEU A 67 30.52 -18.53 -7.05
C LEU A 67 30.61 -19.97 -7.60
N ARG A 68 30.57 -20.98 -6.73
CA ARG A 68 30.68 -22.40 -7.11
C ARG A 68 29.61 -22.85 -8.12
N THR A 69 28.41 -22.28 -8.03
CA THR A 69 27.26 -22.64 -8.86
C THR A 69 26.82 -21.50 -9.78
N ASN A 70 27.60 -20.41 -9.83
CA ASN A 70 27.28 -19.15 -10.50
C ASN A 70 25.82 -18.68 -10.30
N ARG A 71 25.29 -18.83 -9.07
CA ARG A 71 23.88 -18.57 -8.75
C ARG A 71 23.76 -17.44 -7.75
N THR A 72 22.84 -16.51 -7.99
CA THR A 72 22.45 -15.47 -7.03
C THR A 72 21.13 -15.84 -6.38
N VAL A 73 21.06 -15.81 -5.05
CA VAL A 73 19.84 -16.07 -4.28
C VAL A 73 19.57 -14.90 -3.35
N SER A 74 18.32 -14.43 -3.33
CA SER A 74 17.87 -13.37 -2.42
C SER A 74 17.00 -13.95 -1.31
N TYR A 75 17.28 -13.56 -0.09
CA TYR A 75 16.54 -13.94 1.11
C TYR A 75 15.89 -12.69 1.70
N THR A 76 14.58 -12.76 1.94
CA THR A 76 13.83 -11.64 2.53
C THR A 76 13.44 -12.01 3.95
N TYR A 77 13.79 -11.16 4.90
CA TYR A 77 13.49 -11.32 6.31
C TYR A 77 12.70 -10.13 6.83
N TYR A 78 11.80 -10.39 7.76
CA TYR A 78 11.08 -9.37 8.49
C TYR A 78 11.61 -9.30 9.92
N ARG A 79 11.69 -8.07 10.44
CA ARG A 79 12.18 -7.80 11.78
C ARG A 79 11.39 -6.70 12.46
N CYS A 80 11.33 -6.75 13.78
CA CYS A 80 10.90 -5.61 14.57
C CYS A 80 11.93 -4.46 14.44
N SER A 81 11.45 -3.22 14.30
CA SER A 81 12.30 -2.03 14.32
C SER A 81 12.87 -1.69 15.71
N LYS A 82 12.32 -2.30 16.78
CA LYS A 82 12.74 -2.13 18.19
C LYS A 82 12.83 -0.67 18.67
N LYS A 83 12.05 0.23 18.07
CA LYS A 83 12.11 1.67 18.36
C LYS A 83 11.45 2.06 19.68
N LYS A 84 10.52 1.25 20.19
CA LYS A 84 9.70 1.57 21.37
C LYS A 84 10.16 0.90 22.68
N GLY A 85 11.35 0.28 22.72
CA GLY A 85 11.90 -0.32 23.94
C GLY A 85 12.67 -1.62 23.69
N GLN A 86 13.04 -2.33 24.76
CA GLN A 86 13.63 -3.67 24.69
C GLN A 86 12.64 -4.63 23.99
N CYS A 87 13.13 -5.32 22.97
CA CYS A 87 12.37 -6.29 22.20
C CYS A 87 13.28 -7.47 21.84
N ASN A 88 12.91 -8.66 22.30
CA ASN A 88 13.69 -9.89 22.11
C ASN A 88 13.25 -10.71 20.89
N GLN A 89 12.25 -10.21 20.13
CA GLN A 89 11.86 -10.83 18.88
C GLN A 89 13.03 -10.99 17.90
N ARG A 90 13.04 -12.17 17.26
CA ARG A 90 13.98 -12.60 16.24
C ARG A 90 13.51 -12.18 14.85
N TYR A 91 14.41 -12.36 13.89
CA TYR A 91 14.12 -12.19 12.47
C TYR A 91 13.34 -13.41 12.00
N ILE A 92 12.37 -13.19 11.13
CA ILE A 92 11.51 -14.24 10.59
C ILE A 92 11.61 -14.21 9.07
N ALA A 93 11.70 -15.38 8.44
CA ALA A 93 11.74 -15.48 6.98
C ALA A 93 10.39 -15.06 6.36
N LYS A 94 10.42 -14.53 5.13
CA LYS A 94 9.20 -14.17 4.39
C LYS A 94 8.19 -15.33 4.34
N ASP A 95 8.66 -16.53 4.02
CA ASP A 95 7.79 -17.70 3.81
C ASP A 95 7.07 -18.11 5.10
N GLU A 96 7.73 -17.97 6.26
CA GLU A 96 7.12 -18.28 7.56
C GLU A 96 6.01 -17.28 7.93
N ILE A 97 6.24 -15.98 7.70
CA ILE A 97 5.21 -14.95 7.92
C ILE A 97 4.05 -15.15 6.95
N GLU A 98 4.34 -15.45 5.69
CA GLU A 98 3.31 -15.69 4.70
C GLU A 98 2.45 -16.91 5.06
N ALA A 99 3.05 -17.99 5.56
CA ALA A 99 2.33 -19.14 6.06
C ALA A 99 1.39 -18.78 7.23
N GLN A 100 1.88 -18.00 8.21
CA GLN A 100 1.06 -17.55 9.34
C GLN A 100 -0.11 -16.68 8.88
N ILE A 101 0.14 -15.73 7.98
CA ILE A 101 -0.90 -14.84 7.45
C ILE A 101 -1.94 -15.65 6.66
N ARG A 102 -1.51 -16.59 5.82
CA ARG A 102 -2.41 -17.48 5.07
C ARG A 102 -3.32 -18.28 6.01
N GLN A 103 -2.78 -18.81 7.12
CA GLN A 103 -3.59 -19.50 8.12
C GLN A 103 -4.64 -18.61 8.78
N ILE A 104 -4.31 -17.34 9.07
CA ILE A 104 -5.26 -16.39 9.63
C ILE A 104 -6.36 -16.06 8.60
N ILE A 105 -5.98 -15.79 7.36
CA ILE A 105 -6.92 -15.46 6.28
C ILE A 105 -7.85 -16.64 5.99
N GLN A 106 -7.35 -17.88 6.02
CA GLN A 106 -8.16 -19.08 5.81
C GLN A 106 -9.30 -19.20 6.82
N LYS A 107 -9.11 -18.77 8.07
CA LYS A 107 -10.19 -18.79 9.09
C LYS A 107 -11.35 -17.84 8.76
N VAL A 108 -11.08 -16.78 8.01
CA VAL A 108 -12.08 -15.78 7.59
C VAL A 108 -12.51 -16.04 6.13
N SER A 109 -11.93 -17.03 5.47
CA SER A 109 -12.23 -17.33 4.08
C SER A 109 -13.64 -17.89 3.92
N LEU A 110 -14.30 -17.48 2.82
CA LEU A 110 -15.63 -17.97 2.47
C LEU A 110 -15.57 -19.47 2.22
N THR A 111 -16.60 -20.17 2.68
CA THR A 111 -16.73 -21.60 2.36
C THR A 111 -16.89 -21.77 0.84
N PRO A 112 -16.49 -22.92 0.26
CA PRO A 112 -16.63 -23.14 -1.18
C PRO A 112 -18.07 -23.01 -1.68
N ASN A 113 -19.05 -23.29 -0.83
CA ASN A 113 -20.46 -23.17 -1.16
C ASN A 113 -20.91 -21.71 -1.19
N ASP A 114 -20.51 -20.92 -0.20
CA ASP A 114 -20.83 -19.49 -0.15
C ASP A 114 -20.14 -18.74 -1.29
N TYR A 115 -18.88 -19.09 -1.60
CA TYR A 115 -18.15 -18.56 -2.74
C TYR A 115 -18.91 -18.72 -4.06
N LYS A 116 -19.48 -19.90 -4.33
CA LYS A 116 -20.28 -20.15 -5.54
C LYS A 116 -21.54 -19.28 -5.59
N LYS A 117 -22.21 -19.09 -4.44
CA LYS A 117 -23.39 -18.22 -4.35
C LYS A 117 -23.04 -16.77 -4.64
N PHE A 118 -21.95 -16.27 -4.06
CA PHE A 118 -21.46 -14.92 -4.31
C PHE A 118 -21.09 -14.69 -5.78
N LEU A 119 -20.45 -15.67 -6.43
CA LEU A 119 -20.16 -15.59 -7.86
C LEU A 119 -21.44 -15.51 -8.70
N ALA A 120 -22.43 -16.35 -8.40
CA ALA A 120 -23.70 -16.33 -9.11
C ALA A 120 -24.45 -15.00 -8.94
N TRP A 121 -24.39 -14.39 -7.74
CA TRP A 121 -24.94 -13.06 -7.49
C TRP A 121 -24.20 -11.97 -8.28
N LEU A 122 -22.87 -11.98 -8.26
CA LEU A 122 -22.04 -11.06 -9.06
C LEU A 122 -22.36 -11.12 -10.55
N GLU A 123 -22.62 -12.33 -11.07
CA GLU A 123 -22.94 -12.53 -12.48
C GLU A 123 -24.33 -12.02 -12.84
N LYS A 124 -25.32 -12.19 -11.94
CA LYS A 124 -26.65 -11.58 -12.08
C LYS A 124 -26.57 -10.05 -12.07
N ASP A 125 -25.90 -9.46 -11.08
CA ASP A 125 -25.75 -8.00 -10.98
C ASP A 125 -25.08 -7.42 -12.24
N ARG A 126 -24.10 -8.13 -12.81
CA ARG A 126 -23.48 -7.74 -14.08
C ARG A 126 -24.44 -7.78 -15.27
N GLN A 127 -25.34 -8.76 -15.32
CA GLN A 127 -26.34 -8.85 -16.38
C GLN A 127 -27.38 -7.74 -16.25
N GLU A 128 -27.87 -7.48 -15.04
CA GLU A 128 -28.81 -6.40 -14.76
C GLU A 128 -28.20 -5.02 -15.07
N ALA A 129 -26.94 -4.78 -14.72
CA ALA A 129 -26.24 -3.55 -15.07
C ALA A 129 -26.13 -3.35 -16.60
N LYS A 130 -25.87 -4.42 -17.36
CA LYS A 130 -25.84 -4.35 -18.83
C LYS A 130 -27.22 -4.04 -19.41
N LEU A 131 -28.26 -4.71 -18.92
CA LEU A 131 -29.65 -4.48 -19.37
C LEU A 131 -30.09 -3.05 -19.06
N ASN A 132 -29.80 -2.53 -17.87
CA ASN A 132 -30.12 -1.15 -17.50
C ASN A 132 -29.34 -0.12 -18.33
N SER A 133 -28.09 -0.41 -18.71
CA SER A 133 -27.33 0.47 -19.61
C SER A 133 -27.84 0.48 -21.06
N GLN A 134 -28.47 -0.62 -21.50
CA GLN A 134 -29.09 -0.74 -22.83
C GLN A 134 -30.50 -0.13 -22.89
N ALA A 135 -31.21 -0.07 -21.76
CA ALA A 135 -32.55 0.52 -21.66
C ALA A 135 -32.56 2.06 -21.53
N GLN A 136 -31.38 2.70 -21.45
CA GLN A 136 -31.20 4.16 -21.34
C GLN A 136 -30.77 4.85 -22.65
N ILE A 137 -30.89 4.15 -23.79
CA ILE A 137 -30.72 4.68 -25.16
C ILE A 137 -32.08 4.61 -25.85
#